data_AF-A0A0H3V7M9-F1
#
_entry.id   AF-A0A0H3V7M9-F1
#
_cell.length_a   1.000
_cell.length_b   1.000
_cell.length_c   1.000
_cell.angle_alpha   90.00
_cell.angle_beta   90.00
_cell.angle_gamma   90.00
#
_symmetry.space_group_name_H-M   'P 1'
#
loop_
_entity.id
_entity.type
_entity.pdbx_description
1 polymer ?
#
loop_
_entity_poly.entity_id
_entity_poly.type
_entity_poly.pdbx_seq_one_letter_code
_entity_poly.pdbx_strand_id
1 'polypeptide(L)'
;MAKHLYKTPIPSTRKGTIDRQVKSNPRNNLIHGRHRCGKGRNSRGIITARHRGGGHKRLYRKIDFRRNQKDISGRIVTIEYDPNRNAYICLIHYGDGEKGYILHPRGAIIGDTIVSGTKVPISMGNALPLTDMPLGTAIHNIEITRGRGGQLARAAGAVAKLIAKEGKSATLRLPSGEVRLVSQNCLATVGQVGNVGVNQKSLGRAGSKCWLGKRPVVRGVVMNPVDHPHGGGEGKAPIGRKKPTTPWGYPALGRRTRKRKKYSDSFILRRRK
;
A
#
# COMPACT_ATOMS: atom_id res chain seq x y z
N MET A 1 11.64 17.29 -1.23
CA MET A 1 11.19 17.15 -2.63
C MET A 1 10.45 18.42 -3.02
N ALA A 2 11.03 19.20 -3.92
CA ALA A 2 10.45 20.44 -4.42
C ALA A 2 9.20 20.15 -5.25
N LYS A 3 8.11 20.87 -4.98
CA LYS A 3 6.86 20.77 -5.76
C LYS A 3 6.91 21.81 -6.86
N HIS A 4 6.75 21.39 -8.12
CA HIS A 4 6.42 22.33 -9.18
C HIS A 4 4.92 22.56 -9.20
N LEU A 5 4.51 23.73 -8.71
CA LEU A 5 3.20 24.28 -8.96
C LEU A 5 3.22 24.92 -10.35
N TYR A 6 2.32 24.49 -11.23
CA TYR A 6 2.16 25.16 -12.51
C TYR A 6 1.38 26.47 -12.31
N LYS A 7 1.94 27.63 -12.69
CA LYS A 7 1.13 28.78 -13.10
C LYS A 7 0.43 28.36 -14.40
N THR A 8 -0.81 27.88 -14.30
CA THR A 8 -1.59 27.39 -15.45
C THR A 8 -2.83 28.25 -15.67
N PRO A 9 -3.15 28.62 -16.93
CA PRO A 9 -4.32 29.42 -17.26
C PRO A 9 -5.64 28.66 -17.03
N ILE A 10 -5.60 27.33 -17.11
CA ILE A 10 -6.80 26.47 -17.03
C ILE A 10 -7.19 26.23 -15.56
N PRO A 11 -8.46 26.48 -15.16
CA PRO A 11 -8.92 26.30 -13.77
C PRO A 11 -8.62 24.92 -13.18
N SER A 12 -8.68 23.88 -14.03
CA SER A 12 -8.53 22.48 -13.64
C SER A 12 -7.10 22.04 -13.27
N THR A 13 -6.07 22.79 -13.69
CA THR A 13 -4.64 22.46 -13.49
C THR A 13 -3.94 23.33 -12.44
N ARG A 14 -4.57 24.43 -11.98
CA ARG A 14 -4.00 25.35 -10.97
C ARG A 14 -3.54 24.67 -9.67
N LYS A 15 -4.16 23.54 -9.31
CA LYS A 15 -3.84 22.76 -8.09
C LYS A 15 -3.10 21.45 -8.38
N GLY A 16 -2.70 21.19 -9.63
CA GLY A 16 -2.06 19.94 -10.04
C GLY A 16 -0.57 19.90 -9.69
N THR A 17 -0.10 18.76 -9.18
CA THR A 17 1.32 18.52 -8.85
C THR A 17 1.80 17.21 -9.48
N ILE A 18 2.96 17.23 -10.15
CA ILE A 18 3.57 16.06 -10.81
C ILE A 18 4.99 15.86 -10.25
N ASP A 19 5.41 14.60 -10.09
CA ASP A 19 6.79 14.22 -9.75
C ASP A 19 7.57 13.87 -11.02
N ARG A 20 8.79 14.38 -11.16
CA ARG A 20 9.64 14.21 -12.37
C ARG A 20 10.71 13.10 -12.26
N GLN A 21 10.88 12.47 -11.10
CA GLN A 21 11.98 11.50 -10.89
C GLN A 21 11.62 10.09 -11.35
N VAL A 22 11.54 9.84 -12.65
CA VAL A 22 11.43 8.47 -13.15
C VAL A 22 12.09 8.33 -14.52
N LYS A 23 13.13 7.50 -14.60
CA LYS A 23 13.67 7.02 -15.89
C LYS A 23 12.83 5.83 -16.37
N SER A 24 12.41 5.84 -17.64
CA SER A 24 11.76 4.71 -18.28
C SER A 24 12.80 3.76 -18.85
N ASN A 25 12.84 2.54 -18.33
CA ASN A 25 13.73 1.49 -18.84
C ASN A 25 12.98 0.55 -19.81
N PRO A 26 13.71 -0.15 -20.70
CA PRO A 26 13.16 -1.20 -21.55
C PRO A 26 12.50 -2.31 -20.72
N ARG A 27 11.63 -3.11 -21.38
CA ARG A 27 10.88 -4.16 -20.71
C ARG A 27 11.81 -5.27 -20.22
N ASN A 28 11.93 -5.41 -18.90
CA ASN A 28 12.57 -6.55 -18.25
C ASN A 28 11.62 -7.76 -18.17
N ASN A 29 12.17 -8.97 -18.03
CA ASN A 29 11.42 -10.23 -17.83
C ASN A 29 10.54 -10.25 -16.56
N LEU A 30 10.69 -9.24 -15.69
CA LEU A 30 9.92 -9.02 -14.46
C LEU A 30 8.59 -8.29 -14.68
N ILE A 31 8.30 -7.91 -15.93
CA ILE A 31 7.12 -7.14 -16.32
C ILE A 31 6.15 -8.03 -17.10
N HIS A 32 4.99 -8.31 -16.51
CA HIS A 32 3.99 -9.19 -17.10
C HIS A 32 2.72 -8.44 -17.50
N GLY A 33 2.04 -8.96 -18.52
CA GLY A 33 0.67 -8.55 -18.83
C GLY A 33 -0.24 -8.86 -17.65
N ARG A 34 -0.96 -7.85 -17.15
CA ARG A 34 -1.98 -8.06 -16.12
C ARG A 34 -3.36 -8.07 -16.75
N HIS A 35 -3.95 -9.26 -16.90
CA HIS A 35 -5.36 -9.37 -17.24
C HIS A 35 -6.20 -8.86 -16.06
N ARG A 36 -6.64 -7.61 -16.15
CA ARG A 36 -7.63 -7.01 -15.25
C ARG A 36 -9.06 -7.36 -15.72
N CYS A 37 -9.31 -8.61 -16.10
CA CYS A 37 -10.65 -9.03 -16.47
C CYS A 37 -11.56 -8.89 -15.24
N GLY A 38 -12.70 -8.20 -15.42
CA GLY A 38 -13.66 -7.93 -14.35
C GLY A 38 -13.27 -6.83 -13.36
N LYS A 39 -12.94 -5.60 -13.81
CA LYS A 39 -12.67 -4.44 -12.92
C LYS A 39 -13.85 -4.19 -11.95
N GLY A 40 -13.80 -4.80 -10.76
CA GLY A 40 -14.84 -4.74 -9.74
C GLY A 40 -15.95 -5.80 -9.87
N ARG A 41 -15.79 -6.78 -10.77
CA ARG A 41 -16.71 -7.90 -10.98
C ARG A 41 -16.10 -9.20 -10.46
N ASN A 42 -16.93 -10.14 -10.00
CA ASN A 42 -16.51 -11.50 -9.65
C ASN A 42 -16.56 -12.45 -10.86
N SER A 43 -16.28 -13.74 -10.65
CA SER A 43 -16.34 -14.79 -11.69
C SER A 43 -17.73 -14.95 -12.34
N ARG A 44 -18.80 -14.55 -11.65
CA ARG A 44 -20.18 -14.54 -12.19
C ARG A 44 -20.50 -13.28 -13.02
N GLY A 45 -19.55 -12.37 -13.19
CA GLY A 45 -19.77 -11.09 -13.90
C GLY A 45 -20.49 -10.01 -13.09
N ILE A 46 -20.90 -10.29 -11.85
CA ILE A 46 -21.63 -9.35 -10.97
C ILE A 46 -20.66 -8.34 -10.35
N ILE A 47 -21.08 -7.07 -10.26
CA ILE A 47 -20.32 -6.01 -9.59
C ILE A 47 -20.31 -6.25 -8.07
N THR A 48 -19.17 -6.68 -7.54
CA THR A 48 -18.96 -6.87 -6.09
C THR A 48 -18.20 -5.70 -5.45
N ALA A 49 -17.33 -5.03 -6.22
CA ALA A 49 -16.64 -3.82 -5.80
C ALA A 49 -17.07 -2.65 -6.68
N ARG A 50 -18.01 -1.85 -6.18
CA ARG A 50 -18.53 -0.66 -6.86
C ARG A 50 -17.43 0.36 -7.16
N HIS A 51 -17.71 1.23 -8.12
CA HIS A 51 -16.87 2.39 -8.50
C HIS A 51 -15.49 2.02 -9.08
N ARG A 52 -15.32 0.80 -9.59
CA ARG A 52 -14.14 0.36 -10.33
C ARG A 52 -14.47 0.25 -11.83
N GLY A 53 -13.51 0.54 -12.69
CA GLY A 53 -13.66 0.47 -14.15
C GLY A 53 -12.89 1.59 -14.86
N GLY A 54 -12.72 1.47 -16.19
CA GLY A 54 -11.91 2.42 -16.97
C GLY A 54 -10.44 2.47 -16.53
N GLY A 55 -9.77 3.60 -16.80
CA GLY A 55 -8.37 3.84 -16.43
C GLY A 55 -7.35 3.13 -17.32
N HIS A 56 -6.12 3.65 -17.29
CA HIS A 56 -5.04 3.25 -18.19
C HIS A 56 -4.65 1.76 -18.07
N LYS A 57 -4.26 1.13 -19.19
CA LYS A 57 -3.69 -0.22 -19.21
C LYS A 57 -2.38 -0.23 -18.41
N ARG A 58 -2.16 -1.26 -17.60
CA ARG A 58 -0.98 -1.34 -16.73
C ARG A 58 -0.39 -2.73 -16.82
N LEU A 59 0.94 -2.77 -16.87
CA LEU A 59 1.71 -4.00 -16.74
C LEU A 59 1.97 -4.25 -15.25
N TYR A 60 2.06 -5.51 -14.86
CA TYR A 60 2.40 -5.92 -13.51
C TYR A 60 3.91 -6.09 -13.38
N ARG A 61 4.51 -5.39 -12.42
CA ARG A 61 5.89 -5.65 -11.99
C ARG A 61 5.88 -6.66 -10.85
N LYS A 62 6.52 -7.81 -11.08
CA LYS A 62 6.74 -8.85 -10.07
C LYS A 62 7.75 -8.34 -9.05
N ILE A 63 7.26 -7.93 -7.88
CA ILE A 63 8.10 -7.57 -6.74
C ILE A 63 8.44 -8.85 -5.98
N ASP A 64 9.70 -8.96 -5.56
CA ASP A 64 10.10 -9.87 -4.50
C ASP A 64 9.75 -9.29 -3.11
N PHE A 65 8.58 -9.69 -2.58
CA PHE A 65 8.19 -9.35 -1.21
C PHE A 65 8.82 -10.28 -0.16
N ARG A 66 9.38 -11.42 -0.57
CA ARG A 66 9.95 -12.43 0.32
C ARG A 66 11.43 -12.20 0.59
N ARG A 67 12.13 -11.48 -0.30
CA ARG A 67 13.58 -11.30 -0.27
C ARG A 67 14.24 -12.68 -0.27
N ASN A 68 13.88 -13.47 -1.30
CA ASN A 68 14.20 -14.90 -1.39
C ASN A 68 15.71 -15.17 -1.42
N GLN A 69 16.46 -14.30 -2.08
CA GLN A 69 17.91 -14.39 -2.11
C GLN A 69 18.49 -14.02 -0.75
N LYS A 70 19.01 -15.02 -0.05
CA LYS A 70 19.67 -14.88 1.24
C LYS A 70 21.17 -14.84 1.06
N ASP A 71 21.82 -13.98 1.83
CA ASP A 71 23.27 -13.84 1.94
C ASP A 71 23.98 -13.46 0.62
N ILE A 72 23.21 -13.09 -0.40
CA ILE A 72 23.70 -12.55 -1.68
C ILE A 72 23.51 -11.03 -1.68
N SER A 73 24.59 -10.30 -1.96
CA SER A 73 24.56 -8.86 -2.13
C SER A 73 23.96 -8.46 -3.47
N GLY A 74 23.02 -7.54 -3.44
CA GLY A 74 22.43 -6.94 -4.63
C GLY A 74 22.66 -5.44 -4.69
N ARG A 75 23.00 -4.91 -5.87
CA ARG A 75 23.19 -3.48 -6.11
C ARG A 75 21.94 -2.85 -6.71
N ILE A 76 21.53 -1.70 -6.20
CA ILE A 76 20.41 -0.94 -6.76
C ILE A 76 20.86 -0.29 -8.06
N VAL A 77 20.23 -0.69 -9.17
CA VAL A 77 20.58 -0.18 -10.51
C VAL A 77 19.70 1.00 -10.89
N THR A 78 18.39 0.89 -10.67
CA THR A 78 17.44 1.97 -11.00
C THR A 78 16.33 2.08 -9.98
N ILE A 79 15.75 3.28 -9.90
CA ILE A 79 14.53 3.57 -9.16
C ILE A 79 13.44 3.88 -10.20
N GLU A 80 12.36 3.09 -10.17
CA GLU A 80 11.31 3.11 -11.18
C GLU A 80 9.93 3.37 -10.56
N TYR A 81 9.07 3.98 -11.38
CA TYR A 81 7.65 4.14 -11.04
C TYR A 81 6.87 2.86 -11.27
N ASP A 82 6.01 2.47 -10.33
CA ASP A 82 5.02 1.40 -10.53
C ASP A 82 3.57 1.90 -10.51
N PRO A 83 2.75 1.66 -11.56
CA PRO A 83 1.36 2.09 -11.59
C PRO A 83 0.43 1.17 -10.80
N ASN A 84 0.91 0.06 -10.22
CA ASN A 84 0.09 -0.85 -9.42
C ASN A 84 0.12 -0.53 -7.92
N ARG A 85 1.05 0.30 -7.47
CA ARG A 85 1.19 0.77 -6.08
C ARG A 85 1.51 2.26 -6.04
N ASN A 86 1.57 2.82 -4.85
CA ASN A 86 1.94 4.22 -4.66
C ASN A 86 3.45 4.39 -4.40
N ALA A 87 4.12 3.38 -3.83
CA ALA A 87 5.56 3.39 -3.61
C ALA A 87 6.34 3.24 -4.93
N TYR A 88 7.54 3.82 -4.98
CA TYR A 88 8.51 3.48 -6.02
C TYR A 88 9.10 2.08 -5.80
N ILE A 89 9.70 1.54 -6.84
CA ILE A 89 10.40 0.26 -6.80
C ILE A 89 11.85 0.44 -7.21
N CYS A 90 12.73 -0.38 -6.64
CA CYS A 90 14.13 -0.44 -7.05
C CYS A 90 14.35 -1.72 -7.86
N LEU A 91 15.02 -1.61 -8.99
CA LEU A 91 15.60 -2.75 -9.69
C LEU A 91 16.95 -3.07 -9.06
N ILE A 92 17.12 -4.32 -8.65
CA ILE A 92 18.35 -4.82 -8.05
C ILE A 92 18.98 -5.81 -9.03
N HIS A 93 20.29 -5.73 -9.18
CA HIS A 93 21.10 -6.81 -9.77
C HIS A 93 21.86 -7.49 -8.65
N TYR A 94 21.69 -8.79 -8.53
CA TYR A 94 22.38 -9.61 -7.56
C TYR A 94 23.70 -10.16 -8.13
N GLY A 95 24.62 -10.57 -7.26
CA GLY A 95 25.92 -11.11 -7.67
C GLY A 95 25.83 -12.40 -8.50
N ASP A 96 24.73 -13.15 -8.36
CA ASP A 96 24.41 -14.35 -9.14
C ASP A 96 23.86 -14.06 -10.55
N GLY A 97 23.70 -12.78 -10.91
CA GLY A 97 23.15 -12.35 -12.20
C GLY A 97 21.62 -12.25 -12.23
N GLU A 98 20.92 -12.69 -11.17
CA GLU A 98 19.48 -12.53 -11.09
C GLU A 98 19.09 -11.05 -10.86
N LYS A 99 17.87 -10.71 -11.27
CA LYS A 99 17.32 -9.38 -11.13
C LYS A 99 16.01 -9.43 -10.37
N GLY A 100 15.85 -8.53 -9.41
CA GLY A 100 14.66 -8.46 -8.57
C GLY A 100 14.14 -7.04 -8.42
N TYR A 101 12.81 -6.89 -8.33
CA TYR A 101 12.22 -5.64 -7.88
C TYR A 101 11.92 -5.69 -6.39
N ILE A 102 12.31 -4.65 -5.67
CA ILE A 102 11.86 -4.40 -4.29
C ILE A 102 11.08 -3.10 -4.17
N LEU A 103 10.43 -2.91 -3.03
CA LEU A 103 9.97 -1.58 -2.64
C LEU A 103 11.18 -0.67 -2.39
N HIS A 104 11.12 0.54 -2.92
CA HIS A 104 12.15 1.55 -2.69
C HIS A 104 12.10 2.03 -1.23
N PRO A 105 13.13 1.80 -0.40
CA PRO A 105 13.23 2.37 0.93
C PRO A 105 13.61 3.84 0.82
N ARG A 106 13.09 4.66 1.74
CA ARG A 106 13.37 6.10 1.79
C ARG A 106 14.85 6.33 2.02
N GLY A 107 15.48 7.07 1.12
CA GLY A 107 16.89 7.46 1.24
C GLY A 107 17.86 6.54 0.52
N ALA A 108 17.42 5.40 -0.02
CA ALA A 108 18.29 4.60 -0.89
C ALA A 108 18.56 5.32 -2.20
N ILE A 109 19.80 5.24 -2.66
CA ILE A 109 20.29 5.86 -3.89
C ILE A 109 20.67 4.76 -4.88
N ILE A 110 20.72 5.10 -6.15
CA ILE A 110 21.27 4.21 -7.18
C ILE A 110 22.74 3.95 -6.86
N GLY A 111 23.13 2.68 -6.87
CA GLY A 111 24.47 2.23 -6.53
C GLY A 111 24.60 1.60 -5.15
N ASP A 112 23.63 1.80 -4.25
CA ASP A 112 23.64 1.21 -2.91
C ASP A 112 23.56 -0.32 -2.96
N THR A 113 24.24 -0.97 -2.03
CA THR A 113 24.23 -2.42 -1.84
C THR A 113 23.24 -2.81 -0.75
N ILE A 114 22.41 -3.80 -1.05
CA ILE A 114 21.43 -4.36 -0.13
C ILE A 114 21.59 -5.87 -0.02
N VAL A 115 21.35 -6.40 1.17
CA VAL A 115 21.48 -7.83 1.47
C VAL A 115 20.25 -8.27 2.27
N SER A 116 19.89 -9.55 2.16
CA SER A 116 18.86 -10.18 2.98
C SER A 116 19.47 -11.38 3.68
N GLY A 117 19.24 -11.58 4.97
CA GLY A 117 19.90 -12.66 5.72
C GLY A 117 19.76 -12.49 7.24
N THR A 118 20.28 -13.45 7.99
CA THR A 118 20.29 -13.41 9.47
C THR A 118 21.45 -12.56 9.99
N LYS A 119 22.66 -12.78 9.47
CA LYS A 119 23.90 -12.09 9.89
C LYS A 119 24.21 -10.90 8.96
N VAL A 120 23.29 -9.94 8.88
CA VAL A 120 23.38 -8.81 7.96
C VAL A 120 23.47 -7.49 8.74
N PRO A 121 24.18 -6.45 8.24
CA PRO A 121 24.18 -5.16 8.90
C PRO A 121 22.80 -4.51 8.90
N ILE A 122 22.47 -3.80 9.98
CA ILE A 122 21.22 -3.06 10.14
C ILE A 122 21.33 -1.74 9.39
N SER A 123 21.25 -1.80 8.06
CA SER A 123 21.26 -0.64 7.17
C SER A 123 19.98 -0.57 6.33
N MET A 124 19.71 0.60 5.75
CA MET A 124 18.49 0.84 4.98
C MET A 124 18.38 -0.13 3.79
N GLY A 125 17.23 -0.77 3.63
CA GLY A 125 16.98 -1.70 2.52
C GLY A 125 17.43 -3.15 2.79
N ASN A 126 18.21 -3.38 3.84
CA ASN A 126 18.53 -4.74 4.27
C ASN A 126 17.32 -5.41 4.91
N ALA A 127 17.19 -6.71 4.68
CA ALA A 127 16.09 -7.51 5.20
C ALA A 127 16.60 -8.60 6.14
N LEU A 128 16.06 -8.62 7.36
CA LEU A 128 16.49 -9.53 8.42
C LEU A 128 15.27 -10.08 9.16
N PRO A 129 15.41 -11.20 9.89
CA PRO A 129 14.41 -11.60 10.85
C PRO A 129 14.28 -10.58 11.99
N LEU A 130 13.11 -10.50 12.59
CA LEU A 130 12.88 -9.63 13.75
C LEU A 130 13.72 -10.03 14.97
N THR A 131 14.25 -11.26 15.04
CA THR A 131 15.21 -11.69 16.07
C THR A 131 16.45 -10.80 16.09
N ASP A 132 16.97 -10.42 14.92
CA ASP A 132 18.29 -9.80 14.78
C ASP A 132 18.21 -8.27 14.75
N MET A 133 17.01 -7.70 14.55
CA MET A 133 16.81 -6.25 14.48
C MET A 133 16.76 -5.60 15.87
N PRO A 134 17.51 -4.52 16.17
CA PRO A 134 17.44 -3.87 17.48
C PRO A 134 16.07 -3.24 17.74
N LEU A 135 15.72 -3.12 19.03
CA LEU A 135 14.51 -2.43 19.46
C LEU A 135 14.54 -0.96 19.00
N GLY A 136 13.38 -0.40 18.72
CA GLY A 136 13.22 0.98 18.22
C GLY A 136 13.44 1.15 16.71
N THR A 137 13.95 0.12 16.02
CA THR A 137 14.18 0.19 14.57
C THR A 137 12.91 0.49 13.79
N ALA A 138 13.06 1.39 12.80
CA ALA A 138 12.04 1.67 11.81
C ALA A 138 12.10 0.60 10.72
N ILE A 139 10.99 -0.08 10.49
CA ILE A 139 10.91 -1.24 9.59
C ILE A 139 9.69 -1.15 8.67
N HIS A 140 9.79 -1.80 7.51
CA HIS A 140 8.73 -1.91 6.53
C HIS A 140 8.72 -3.29 5.87
N ASN A 141 7.72 -3.56 5.02
CA ASN A 141 7.57 -4.84 4.32
C ASN A 141 7.62 -6.08 5.25
N ILE A 142 6.85 -6.06 6.33
CA ILE A 142 6.93 -7.07 7.40
C ILE A 142 6.06 -8.28 7.08
N GLU A 143 6.58 -9.48 7.30
CA GLU A 143 5.83 -10.73 7.25
C GLU A 143 4.88 -10.88 8.46
N ILE A 144 3.66 -11.37 8.24
CA ILE A 144 2.77 -11.79 9.34
C ILE A 144 3.03 -13.24 9.73
N THR A 145 3.37 -14.05 8.73
CA THR A 145 3.68 -15.47 8.85
C THR A 145 4.98 -15.70 8.10
N ARG A 146 5.93 -16.38 8.74
CA ARG A 146 7.25 -16.69 8.18
C ARG A 146 7.12 -17.28 6.77
N GLY A 147 7.86 -16.72 5.81
CA GLY A 147 7.96 -17.22 4.43
C GLY A 147 6.75 -16.91 3.54
N ARG A 148 5.70 -16.27 4.05
CA ARG A 148 4.58 -15.79 3.22
C ARG A 148 4.87 -14.46 2.52
N GLY A 149 6.04 -13.87 2.75
CA GLY A 149 6.45 -12.58 2.20
C GLY A 149 5.83 -11.40 2.94
N GLY A 150 6.43 -10.23 2.73
CA GLY A 150 6.02 -9.00 3.39
C GLY A 150 4.58 -8.60 3.04
N GLN A 151 3.77 -8.39 4.07
CA GLN A 151 2.35 -8.07 3.96
C GLN A 151 2.03 -6.69 4.55
N LEU A 152 2.68 -6.34 5.66
CA LEU A 152 2.45 -5.10 6.40
C LEU A 152 3.42 -3.98 5.95
N ALA A 153 2.99 -2.72 6.14
CA ALA A 153 3.79 -1.53 5.87
C ALA A 153 4.43 -1.50 4.47
N ARG A 154 3.62 -1.62 3.41
CA ARG A 154 4.07 -1.59 1.99
C ARG A 154 3.70 -0.33 1.22
N ALA A 155 2.83 0.51 1.78
CA ALA A 155 2.40 1.74 1.13
C ALA A 155 3.51 2.80 1.19
N ALA A 156 3.53 3.71 0.22
CA ALA A 156 4.42 4.86 0.24
C ALA A 156 4.39 5.61 1.59
N GLY A 157 5.56 5.89 2.16
CA GLY A 157 5.71 6.49 3.48
C GLY A 157 5.32 5.62 4.67
N ALA A 158 4.87 4.37 4.48
CA ALA A 158 4.53 3.50 5.58
C ALA A 158 5.79 3.06 6.35
N VAL A 159 5.68 3.03 7.67
CA VAL A 159 6.71 2.59 8.60
C VAL A 159 6.05 1.97 9.81
N ALA A 160 6.64 0.89 10.31
CA ALA A 160 6.34 0.30 11.60
C ALA A 160 7.57 0.43 12.50
N LYS A 161 7.37 0.37 13.81
CA LYS A 161 8.46 0.36 14.79
C LYS A 161 8.45 -0.94 15.58
N LEU A 162 9.63 -1.53 15.77
CA LEU A 162 9.82 -2.64 16.70
C LEU A 162 9.88 -2.08 18.12
N ILE A 163 8.92 -2.42 18.98
CA ILE A 163 8.82 -1.87 20.34
C ILE A 163 9.54 -2.77 21.34
N ALA A 164 9.19 -4.05 21.34
CA ALA A 164 9.67 -5.02 22.31
C ALA A 164 9.82 -6.40 21.64
N LYS A 165 10.61 -7.26 22.28
CA LYS A 165 10.75 -8.67 21.93
C LYS A 165 10.54 -9.48 23.21
N GLU A 166 9.64 -10.43 23.15
CA GLU A 166 9.29 -11.26 24.31
C GLU A 166 9.04 -12.70 23.86
N GLY A 167 9.77 -13.64 24.48
CA GLY A 167 9.70 -15.05 24.13
C GLY A 167 9.90 -15.30 22.63
N LYS A 168 8.88 -15.87 21.98
CA LYS A 168 8.89 -16.18 20.53
C LYS A 168 8.28 -15.08 19.64
N SER A 169 7.83 -13.98 20.25
CA SER A 169 7.10 -12.90 19.56
C SER A 169 7.83 -11.55 19.67
N ALA A 170 7.62 -10.72 18.66
CA ALA A 170 8.04 -9.33 18.56
C ALA A 170 6.80 -8.44 18.54
N THR A 171 6.84 -7.37 19.33
CA THR A 171 5.77 -6.38 19.44
C THR A 171 6.04 -5.23 18.49
N LEU A 172 5.14 -5.02 17.53
CA LEU A 172 5.26 -4.00 16.50
C LEU A 172 4.19 -2.92 16.66
N ARG A 173 4.58 -1.66 16.48
CA ARG A 173 3.65 -0.55 16.24
C ARG A 173 3.45 -0.38 14.75
N LEU A 174 2.26 -0.69 14.26
CA LEU A 174 1.92 -0.60 12.85
C LEU A 174 1.68 0.86 12.41
N PRO A 175 1.68 1.15 11.09
CA PRO A 175 1.35 2.47 10.56
C PRO A 175 -0.05 2.97 10.97
N SER A 176 -0.97 2.05 11.30
CA SER A 176 -2.30 2.36 11.81
C SER A 176 -2.31 2.81 13.27
N GLY A 177 -1.19 2.69 13.99
CA GLY A 177 -1.12 2.85 15.45
C GLY A 177 -1.55 1.62 16.24
N GLU A 178 -1.99 0.54 15.57
CA GLU A 178 -2.22 -0.77 16.21
C GLU A 178 -0.90 -1.34 16.75
N VAL A 179 -0.92 -1.88 17.97
CA VAL A 179 0.20 -2.61 18.56
C VAL A 179 -0.11 -4.10 18.46
N ARG A 180 0.78 -4.83 17.78
CA ARG A 180 0.54 -6.21 17.37
C ARG A 180 1.76 -7.08 17.58
N LEU A 181 1.54 -8.30 18.05
CA LEU A 181 2.52 -9.38 18.12
C LEU A 181 2.70 -10.07 16.77
N VAL A 182 3.95 -10.32 16.41
CA VAL A 182 4.38 -11.06 15.21
C VAL A 182 5.48 -12.03 15.63
N SER A 183 5.64 -13.18 14.98
CA SER A 183 6.74 -14.10 15.31
C SER A 183 8.09 -13.41 15.09
N GLN A 184 9.06 -13.64 15.98
CA GLN A 184 10.41 -13.07 15.81
C GLN A 184 11.11 -13.60 14.55
N ASN A 185 10.73 -14.78 14.08
CA ASN A 185 11.29 -15.41 12.87
C ASN A 185 10.75 -14.81 11.56
N CYS A 186 9.82 -13.85 11.63
CA CYS A 186 9.30 -13.16 10.46
C CYS A 186 10.34 -12.18 9.89
N LEU A 187 10.44 -12.12 8.57
CA LEU A 187 11.32 -11.18 7.90
C LEU A 187 10.72 -9.77 7.87
N ALA A 188 11.56 -8.75 8.02
CA ALA A 188 11.22 -7.36 7.78
C ALA A 188 12.39 -6.65 7.07
N THR A 189 12.12 -5.50 6.46
CA THR A 189 13.14 -4.66 5.82
C THR A 189 13.36 -3.40 6.65
N VAL A 190 14.62 -3.07 6.91
CA VAL A 190 14.98 -1.87 7.67
C VAL A 190 14.71 -0.62 6.85
N GLY A 191 14.15 0.40 7.51
CA GLY A 191 13.81 1.70 6.93
C GLY A 191 12.31 1.92 6.73
N GLN A 192 11.97 3.11 6.23
CA GLN A 192 10.62 3.52 5.83
C GLN A 192 10.43 3.33 4.32
N VAL A 193 9.21 3.05 3.85
CA VAL A 193 8.93 3.03 2.39
C VAL A 193 9.06 4.46 1.83
N GLY A 194 9.73 4.61 0.69
CA GLY A 194 9.92 5.89 0.00
C GLY A 194 8.62 6.53 -0.54
N ASN A 195 8.78 7.60 -1.33
CA ASN A 195 7.68 8.40 -1.90
C ASN A 195 6.71 8.98 -0.85
N VAL A 196 7.25 9.53 0.25
CA VAL A 196 6.47 10.06 1.38
C VAL A 196 5.48 11.16 0.95
N GLY A 197 5.85 11.98 -0.04
CA GLY A 197 5.05 13.11 -0.53
C GLY A 197 3.83 12.73 -1.38
N VAL A 198 3.53 11.45 -1.60
CA VAL A 198 2.43 11.04 -2.49
C VAL A 198 1.05 11.51 -2.00
N ASN A 199 0.86 11.62 -0.67
CA ASN A 199 -0.39 12.08 -0.07
C ASN A 199 -0.63 13.58 -0.24
N GLN A 200 0.43 14.36 -0.51
CA GLN A 200 0.33 15.80 -0.74
C GLN A 200 -0.11 16.13 -2.16
N LYS A 201 -0.22 15.14 -3.05
CA LYS A 201 -0.62 15.33 -4.45
C LYS A 201 -2.13 15.55 -4.53
N SER A 202 -2.53 16.68 -5.12
CA SER A 202 -3.93 16.92 -5.49
C SER A 202 -4.17 16.52 -6.94
N LEU A 203 -5.28 15.81 -7.19
CA LEU A 203 -5.62 15.35 -8.54
C LEU A 203 -6.15 16.46 -9.45
N GLY A 204 -6.59 17.59 -8.89
CA GLY A 204 -7.05 18.80 -9.58
C GLY A 204 -8.40 18.69 -10.31
N ARG A 205 -8.67 17.55 -10.98
CA ARG A 205 -9.83 17.34 -11.85
C ARG A 205 -10.43 15.94 -11.74
N ALA A 206 -11.71 15.81 -12.12
CA ALA A 206 -12.43 14.53 -12.12
C ALA A 206 -11.79 13.49 -13.05
N GLY A 207 -11.36 13.89 -14.25
CA GLY A 207 -10.72 12.98 -15.23
C GLY A 207 -9.47 12.28 -14.68
N SER A 208 -8.68 12.95 -13.83
CA SER A 208 -7.52 12.36 -13.17
C SER A 208 -7.90 11.19 -12.25
N LYS A 209 -9.10 11.21 -11.62
CA LYS A 209 -9.62 10.05 -10.87
C LYS A 209 -10.02 8.90 -11.81
N CYS A 210 -10.63 9.21 -12.95
CA CYS A 210 -11.02 8.21 -13.94
C CYS A 210 -9.80 7.48 -14.51
N TRP A 211 -8.69 8.17 -14.76
CA TRP A 211 -7.42 7.56 -15.19
C TRP A 211 -6.85 6.53 -14.20
N LEU A 212 -7.14 6.71 -12.91
CA LEU A 212 -6.77 5.76 -11.87
C LEU A 212 -7.67 4.50 -11.85
N GLY A 213 -8.73 4.47 -12.66
CA GLY A 213 -9.74 3.41 -12.69
C GLY A 213 -10.76 3.53 -11.55
N LYS A 214 -10.98 4.75 -11.04
CA LYS A 214 -12.00 5.07 -10.03
C LYS A 214 -13.15 5.81 -10.72
N ARG A 215 -14.32 5.18 -10.77
CA ARG A 215 -15.55 5.76 -11.32
C ARG A 215 -16.23 6.68 -10.29
N PRO A 216 -17.13 7.58 -10.71
CA PRO A 216 -17.91 8.41 -9.80
C PRO A 216 -18.70 7.60 -8.77
N VAL A 217 -18.93 8.23 -7.61
CA VAL A 217 -19.74 7.70 -6.51
C VAL A 217 -20.97 8.58 -6.36
N VAL A 218 -22.14 7.98 -6.45
CA VAL A 218 -23.42 8.66 -6.18
C VAL A 218 -23.75 8.53 -4.69
N ARG A 219 -24.21 9.62 -4.07
CA ARG A 219 -24.61 9.63 -2.65
C ARG A 219 -25.95 8.94 -2.49
N GLY A 220 -26.13 8.19 -1.40
CA GLY A 220 -27.39 7.47 -1.13
C GLY A 220 -28.62 8.37 -0.99
N VAL A 221 -28.45 9.61 -0.52
CA VAL A 221 -29.54 10.61 -0.36
C VAL A 221 -30.15 11.03 -1.70
N VAL A 222 -29.42 10.88 -2.80
CA VAL A 222 -29.89 11.29 -4.14
C VAL A 222 -30.57 10.13 -4.88
N MET A 223 -30.61 8.94 -4.26
CA MET A 223 -31.17 7.74 -4.89
C MET A 223 -32.64 7.58 -4.53
N ASN A 224 -33.31 6.59 -5.13
CA ASN A 224 -34.67 6.21 -4.75
C ASN A 224 -34.65 5.27 -3.52
N PRO A 225 -35.78 5.12 -2.79
CA PRO A 225 -35.86 4.22 -1.63
C PRO A 225 -35.45 2.77 -1.90
N VAL A 226 -35.66 2.28 -3.14
CA VAL A 226 -35.27 0.93 -3.59
C VAL A 226 -33.75 0.73 -3.65
N ASP A 227 -32.99 1.79 -3.95
CA ASP A 227 -31.55 1.71 -4.20
C ASP A 227 -30.73 1.92 -2.92
N HIS A 228 -31.23 2.75 -2.01
CA HIS A 228 -30.53 3.09 -0.79
C HIS A 228 -31.50 3.39 0.36
N PRO A 229 -31.18 2.94 1.59
CA PRO A 229 -31.87 3.33 2.82
C PRO A 229 -32.07 4.84 3.11
N HIS A 230 -31.41 5.72 2.35
CA HIS A 230 -31.50 7.18 2.53
C HIS A 230 -32.17 7.85 1.32
N GLY A 231 -32.61 7.05 0.34
CA GLY A 231 -33.21 7.56 -0.87
C GLY A 231 -34.65 7.98 -0.66
N GLY A 232 -35.14 8.83 -1.57
CA GLY A 232 -36.48 9.42 -1.54
C GLY A 232 -36.57 10.70 -0.69
N GLY A 233 -37.83 11.10 -0.42
CA GLY A 233 -38.18 12.40 0.14
C GLY A 233 -38.34 13.48 -0.92
N GLU A 234 -39.23 14.43 -0.67
CA GLU A 234 -39.42 15.58 -1.57
C GLU A 234 -38.24 16.55 -1.46
N GLY A 235 -37.66 16.90 -2.61
CA GLY A 235 -36.48 17.78 -2.66
C GLY A 235 -35.27 17.18 -1.94
N LYS A 236 -34.61 17.99 -1.09
CA LYS A 236 -33.41 17.57 -0.35
C LYS A 236 -33.80 17.10 1.05
N ALA A 237 -33.79 15.79 1.26
CA ALA A 237 -34.08 15.21 2.56
C ALA A 237 -32.82 15.11 3.48
N PRO A 238 -32.99 15.26 4.80
CA PRO A 238 -32.01 14.78 5.77
C PRO A 238 -32.01 13.24 5.80
N ILE A 239 -31.12 12.62 6.58
CA ILE A 239 -31.00 11.16 6.64
C ILE A 239 -32.29 10.46 7.11
N GLY A 240 -33.13 11.15 7.91
CA GLY A 240 -34.45 10.66 8.33
C GLY A 240 -34.44 9.40 9.23
N ARG A 241 -33.26 8.87 9.57
CA ARG A 241 -33.07 7.66 10.38
C ARG A 241 -32.16 7.94 11.56
N LYS A 242 -32.35 7.17 12.65
CA LYS A 242 -31.56 7.27 13.89
C LYS A 242 -30.04 7.21 13.67
N LYS A 243 -29.58 6.45 12.66
CA LYS A 243 -28.15 6.34 12.31
C LYS A 243 -27.99 6.30 10.78
N PRO A 244 -26.91 6.90 10.23
CA PRO A 244 -26.57 6.72 8.83
C PRO A 244 -26.28 5.25 8.51
N THR A 245 -26.78 4.78 7.39
CA THR A 245 -26.69 3.39 6.94
C THR A 245 -25.93 3.25 5.63
N THR A 246 -25.39 2.04 5.41
CA THR A 246 -24.79 1.60 4.16
C THR A 246 -25.89 1.21 3.15
N PRO A 247 -25.58 1.03 1.86
CA PRO A 247 -26.58 0.57 0.88
C PRO A 247 -27.25 -0.76 1.26
N TRP A 248 -26.58 -1.58 2.07
CA TRP A 248 -27.08 -2.87 2.57
C TRP A 248 -27.74 -2.76 3.95
N GLY A 249 -28.12 -1.57 4.40
CA GLY A 249 -28.89 -1.36 5.64
C GLY A 249 -28.07 -1.37 6.94
N TYR A 250 -26.80 -1.76 6.93
CA TYR A 250 -25.99 -1.74 8.16
C TYR A 250 -25.62 -0.30 8.59
N PRO A 251 -25.50 -0.02 9.91
CA PRO A 251 -25.00 1.27 10.40
C PRO A 251 -23.60 1.58 9.86
N ALA A 252 -23.43 2.75 9.24
CA ALA A 252 -22.18 3.19 8.62
C ALA A 252 -21.20 3.81 9.62
N LEU A 253 -21.71 4.44 10.68
CA LEU A 253 -20.91 5.11 11.70
C LEU A 253 -20.89 4.30 13.01
N GLY A 254 -19.73 4.26 13.66
CA GLY A 254 -19.54 3.71 15.02
C GLY A 254 -19.63 2.18 15.16
N ARG A 255 -20.18 1.44 14.19
CA ARG A 255 -20.29 -0.03 14.27
C ARG A 255 -18.95 -0.71 13.97
N ARG A 256 -18.43 -1.46 14.95
CA ARG A 256 -17.24 -2.31 14.76
C ARG A 256 -17.59 -3.53 13.92
N THR A 257 -16.90 -3.72 12.79
CA THR A 257 -17.17 -4.81 11.82
C THR A 257 -16.22 -6.00 11.92
N ARG A 258 -15.20 -5.94 12.79
CA ARG A 258 -14.27 -7.06 13.01
C ARG A 258 -15.00 -8.21 13.73
N LYS A 259 -14.86 -9.43 13.20
CA LYS A 259 -15.37 -10.67 13.85
C LYS A 259 -14.77 -10.81 15.25
N ARG A 260 -15.61 -11.07 16.27
CA ARG A 260 -15.24 -11.07 17.70
C ARG A 260 -14.37 -12.26 18.15
N LYS A 261 -14.51 -13.41 17.50
CA LYS A 261 -13.80 -14.65 17.84
C LYS A 261 -12.74 -14.97 16.78
N LYS A 262 -11.98 -13.97 16.34
CA LYS A 262 -10.98 -14.19 15.29
C LYS A 262 -9.68 -14.65 15.96
N TYR A 263 -9.04 -15.70 15.42
CA TYR A 263 -7.76 -16.23 15.94
C TYR A 263 -6.68 -15.13 16.13
N SER A 264 -6.73 -14.08 15.32
CA SER A 264 -5.76 -12.98 15.36
C SER A 264 -6.01 -11.96 16.48
N ASP A 265 -7.02 -12.15 17.32
CA ASP A 265 -7.34 -11.25 18.43
C ASP A 265 -6.31 -11.38 19.57
N SER A 266 -5.80 -12.58 19.85
CA SER A 266 -4.74 -12.82 20.85
C SER A 266 -3.43 -12.10 20.52
N PHE A 267 -3.15 -11.91 19.23
CA PHE A 267 -1.93 -11.25 18.76
C PHE A 267 -2.04 -9.71 18.74
N ILE A 268 -3.15 -9.10 19.17
CA ILE A 268 -3.32 -7.65 19.14
C ILE A 268 -3.42 -7.12 20.56
N LEU A 269 -2.39 -6.39 20.97
CA LEU A 269 -2.31 -5.81 22.30
C LEU A 269 -3.12 -4.52 22.39
N ARG A 270 -3.05 -3.68 21.34
CA ARG A 270 -3.76 -2.40 21.31
C ARG A 270 -4.31 -2.12 19.93
N ARG A 271 -5.59 -1.74 19.85
CA ARG A 271 -6.22 -1.34 18.58
C ARG A 271 -5.70 0.02 18.12
N ARG A 272 -5.82 0.26 16.81
CA ARG A 272 -5.59 1.57 16.19
C ARG A 272 -6.33 2.70 16.94
N LYS A 273 -5.68 3.85 17.03
CA LYS A 273 -6.31 5.11 17.45
C LYS A 273 -7.02 5.74 16.26
#